data_AF-A0A1Z4F0W3-F1
#
_entry.id   AF-A0A1Z4F0W3-F1
#
_cell.length_a   1.000
_cell.length_b   1.000
_cell.length_c   1.000
_cell.angle_alpha   90.00
_cell.angle_beta   90.00
_cell.angle_gamma   90.00
#
_symmetry.space_group_name_H-M   'P 1'
#
loop_
_entity.id
_entity.type
_entity.pdbx_description
1 polymer ?
#
loop_
_entity_poly.entity_id
_entity_poly.type
_entity_poly.pdbx_seq_one_letter_code
_entity_poly.pdbx_strand_id
1 'polypeptide(L)'
;MSSRNKKQGKVFPKFPYDRKFTKAELDEIFARQDRLCAAFRDAVGPNGWGLGLPEDHLQLLMFHGALAGVDVDDEKAFIRARRLPDQSGRLVDAVEWVVKKEDTPRARSRDARREARARAKEIDELDPDVRDALIDMVKRKGQRVYDRGHAEVPAEDRDEYTADLADLEDEPEDRDSDDTKEDTP
;
A
#
# COMPACT_ATOMS: atom_id res chain seq x y z
N MET A 1 -10.73 25.97 42.92
CA MET A 1 -10.40 25.69 41.49
C MET A 1 -8.94 25.27 41.42
N SER A 2 -8.70 24.04 40.95
CA SER A 2 -7.48 23.27 41.20
C SER A 2 -6.28 23.73 40.35
N SER A 3 -5.18 24.07 41.03
CA SER A 3 -3.86 24.45 40.50
C SER A 3 -3.08 23.27 39.88
N ARG A 4 -3.75 22.29 39.28
CA ARG A 4 -3.14 21.00 38.88
C ARG A 4 -2.58 20.93 37.46
N ASN A 5 -2.61 22.00 36.67
CA ASN A 5 -2.20 21.96 35.25
C ASN A 5 -0.88 22.67 34.89
N LYS A 6 -0.08 23.13 35.86
CA LYS A 6 1.07 24.02 35.58
C LYS A 6 2.47 23.38 35.50
N LYS A 7 2.59 22.05 35.46
CA LYS A 7 3.90 21.38 35.27
C LYS A 7 3.79 20.11 34.42
N GLN A 8 3.24 20.20 33.21
CA GLN A 8 3.69 19.25 32.18
C GLN A 8 5.11 19.68 31.80
N GLY A 9 6.11 18.93 32.26
CA GLY A 9 7.51 19.17 31.92
C GLY A 9 7.66 19.24 30.40
N LYS A 10 8.36 20.26 29.90
CA LYS A 10 8.69 20.33 28.47
C LYS A 10 9.53 19.10 28.13
N VAL A 11 8.96 18.17 27.36
CA VAL A 11 9.63 16.94 26.91
C VAL A 11 10.90 17.28 26.12
N PHE A 12 10.88 18.41 25.39
CA PHE A 12 12.03 18.93 24.67
C PHE A 12 12.21 20.43 24.97
N PRO A 13 13.04 20.80 25.97
CA PRO A 13 13.18 22.18 26.43
C PRO A 13 13.63 23.18 25.36
N LYS A 14 14.34 22.68 24.33
CA LYS A 14 14.92 23.46 23.23
C LYS A 14 14.23 23.23 21.88
N PHE A 15 13.08 22.55 21.84
CA PHE A 15 12.41 22.30 20.57
C PHE A 15 11.82 23.61 20.01
N PRO A 16 12.28 24.08 18.83
CA PRO A 16 11.95 25.42 18.34
C PRO A 16 10.48 25.58 17.93
N TYR A 17 9.78 24.46 17.68
CA TYR A 17 8.40 24.45 17.20
C TYR A 17 7.37 24.05 18.27
N ASP A 18 7.74 24.12 19.56
CA ASP A 18 6.84 23.79 20.67
C ASP A 18 5.50 24.57 20.55
N ARG A 19 4.40 23.82 20.41
CA ARG A 19 3.02 24.33 20.23
C ARG A 19 2.84 25.31 19.05
N LYS A 20 3.67 25.22 18.01
CA LYS A 20 3.55 26.06 16.81
C LYS A 20 2.61 25.49 15.75
N PHE A 21 2.27 24.22 15.86
CA PHE A 21 1.37 23.51 14.95
C PHE A 21 0.11 23.07 15.68
N THR A 22 -1.01 23.14 14.97
CA THR A 22 -2.26 22.49 15.34
C THR A 22 -2.13 20.97 15.24
N LYS A 23 -3.09 20.24 15.83
CA LYS A 23 -3.12 18.78 15.72
C LYS A 23 -3.22 18.32 14.26
N ALA A 24 -4.08 18.96 13.46
CA ALA A 24 -4.27 18.59 12.06
C ALA A 24 -2.99 18.79 11.23
N GLU A 25 -2.27 19.89 11.46
CA GLU A 25 -0.97 20.12 10.82
C GLU A 25 0.08 19.09 11.26
N LEU A 26 0.09 18.70 12.54
CA LEU A 26 0.99 17.64 13.02
C LEU A 26 0.67 16.30 12.36
N ASP A 27 -0.60 15.94 12.23
CA ASP A 27 -1.02 14.71 11.54
C ASP A 27 -0.55 14.71 10.07
N GLU A 28 -0.63 15.86 9.39
CA GLU A 28 -0.11 16.04 8.02
C GLU A 28 1.42 15.95 7.95
N ILE A 29 2.13 16.57 8.90
CA ILE A 29 3.59 16.53 8.99
C ILE A 29 4.07 15.10 9.21
N PHE A 30 3.46 14.36 10.14
CA PHE A 30 3.83 12.98 10.41
C PHE A 30 3.50 12.06 9.23
N ALA A 31 2.37 12.26 8.56
CA ALA A 31 2.07 11.53 7.33
C ALA A 31 3.11 11.77 6.22
N ARG A 32 3.59 13.02 6.05
CA ARG A 32 4.70 13.32 5.12
C ARG A 32 6.00 12.68 5.56
N GLN A 33 6.36 12.79 6.85
CA GLN A 33 7.55 12.19 7.42
C GLN A 33 7.56 10.67 7.17
N ASP A 34 6.44 9.98 7.38
CA ASP A 34 6.35 8.53 7.16
C ASP A 34 6.60 8.15 5.70
N ARG A 35 6.02 8.90 4.75
CA ARG A 35 6.29 8.72 3.32
C ARG A 35 7.76 8.92 2.99
N LEU A 36 8.37 9.97 3.52
CA LEU A 36 9.77 10.29 3.32
C LEU A 36 10.69 9.23 3.94
N CYS A 37 10.42 8.77 5.18
CA CYS A 37 11.14 7.68 5.81
C CYS A 37 11.09 6.40 4.96
N ALA A 38 9.92 6.05 4.43
CA ALA A 38 9.79 4.91 3.52
C ALA A 38 10.59 5.10 2.22
N ALA A 39 10.66 6.33 1.70
CA ALA A 39 11.37 6.66 0.46
C ALA A 39 12.89 6.76 0.60
N PHE A 40 13.41 6.98 1.80
CA PHE A 40 14.85 7.15 2.06
C PHE A 40 15.46 6.02 2.89
N ARG A 41 14.66 5.07 3.40
CA ARG A 41 15.16 3.89 4.10
C ARG A 41 16.08 3.08 3.19
N ASP A 42 17.24 2.69 3.72
CA ASP A 42 18.29 1.99 2.99
C ASP A 42 18.66 2.65 1.65
N ALA A 43 18.60 3.98 1.56
CA ALA A 43 18.96 4.72 0.37
C ALA A 43 20.36 4.35 -0.13
N VAL A 44 20.51 4.21 -1.45
CA VAL A 44 21.77 3.83 -2.10
C VAL A 44 22.31 4.98 -2.94
N GLY A 45 23.62 5.19 -2.86
CA GLY A 45 24.34 6.13 -3.71
C GLY A 45 24.52 5.62 -5.15
N PRO A 46 25.03 6.45 -6.07
CA PRO A 46 25.22 6.08 -7.48
C PRO A 46 26.14 4.87 -7.72
N ASN A 47 27.04 4.60 -6.78
CA ASN A 47 27.94 3.45 -6.79
C ASN A 47 27.34 2.19 -6.14
N GLY A 48 26.06 2.24 -5.75
CA GLY A 48 25.35 1.15 -5.08
C GLY A 48 25.65 1.01 -3.58
N TRP A 49 26.41 1.93 -2.98
CA TRP A 49 26.68 1.89 -1.55
C TRP A 49 25.49 2.44 -0.76
N GLY A 50 25.06 1.70 0.26
CA GLY A 50 24.06 2.18 1.20
C GLY A 50 24.56 3.42 1.95
N LEU A 51 23.69 4.41 2.11
CA LEU A 51 24.00 5.65 2.82
C LEU A 51 24.28 5.41 4.32
N GLY A 52 23.80 4.27 4.85
CA GLY A 52 24.11 3.83 6.21
C GLY A 52 23.52 4.72 7.30
N LEU A 53 22.42 5.42 7.00
CA LEU A 53 21.79 6.34 7.95
C LEU A 53 21.04 5.53 9.02
N PRO A 54 21.37 5.67 10.31
CA PRO A 54 20.62 5.04 11.39
C PRO A 54 19.16 5.53 11.40
N GLU A 55 18.23 4.67 11.82
CA GLU A 55 16.79 4.96 11.76
C GLU A 55 16.39 6.21 12.55
N ASP A 56 17.01 6.46 13.71
CA ASP A 56 16.76 7.68 14.51
C ASP A 56 17.17 8.96 13.78
N HIS A 57 18.29 8.93 13.04
CA HIS A 57 18.75 10.04 12.23
C HIS A 57 17.88 10.23 10.99
N LEU A 58 17.43 9.14 10.37
CA LEU A 58 16.48 9.18 9.27
C LEU A 58 15.19 9.88 9.70
N GLN A 59 14.60 9.47 10.83
CA GLN A 59 13.37 10.07 11.37
C GLN A 59 13.53 11.58 11.59
N LEU A 60 14.64 12.02 12.18
CA LEU A 60 14.90 13.45 12.41
C LEU A 60 15.08 14.24 11.09
N LEU A 61 15.81 13.67 10.13
CA LEU A 61 16.04 14.31 8.83
C LEU A 61 14.74 14.41 8.03
N MET A 62 13.95 13.34 8.01
CA MET A 62 12.67 13.30 7.28
C MET A 62 11.61 14.19 7.94
N PHE A 63 11.60 14.30 9.28
CA PHE A 63 10.78 15.29 9.98
C PHE A 63 11.11 16.71 9.52
N HIS A 64 12.42 17.05 9.44
CA HIS A 64 12.84 18.34 8.90
C HIS A 64 12.41 18.52 7.43
N GLY A 65 12.57 17.48 6.60
CA GLY A 65 12.12 17.48 5.20
C GLY A 65 10.61 17.75 5.07
N ALA A 66 9.79 17.11 5.90
CA ALA A 66 8.35 17.33 5.94
C ALA A 66 7.99 18.78 6.29
N LEU A 67 8.69 19.38 7.27
CA LEU A 67 8.53 20.80 7.60
C LEU A 67 9.00 21.74 6.48
N ALA A 68 10.02 21.34 5.71
CA ALA A 68 10.53 22.09 4.57
C ALA A 68 9.67 21.92 3.31
N GLY A 69 8.61 21.12 3.35
CA GLY A 69 7.73 20.85 2.21
C GLY A 69 8.28 19.84 1.20
N VAL A 70 9.28 19.05 1.58
CA VAL A 70 9.74 17.91 0.77
C VAL A 70 8.65 16.84 0.75
N ASP A 71 8.43 16.23 -0.41
CA ASP A 71 7.51 15.10 -0.56
C ASP A 71 8.00 14.14 -1.65
N VAL A 72 7.34 12.99 -1.75
CA VAL A 72 7.63 11.93 -2.72
C VAL A 72 6.55 11.97 -3.80
N ASP A 73 6.97 12.05 -5.06
CA ASP A 73 6.09 11.93 -6.22
C ASP A 73 6.27 10.53 -6.81
N ASP A 74 5.35 9.62 -6.48
CA ASP A 74 5.41 8.22 -6.90
C ASP A 74 5.32 8.04 -8.42
N GLU A 75 4.65 8.96 -9.14
CA GLU A 75 4.51 8.89 -10.59
C GLU A 75 5.84 9.23 -11.27
N LYS A 76 6.56 10.24 -10.73
CA LYS A 76 7.86 10.67 -11.25
C LYS A 76 9.05 9.86 -10.70
N ALA A 77 8.84 9.02 -9.70
CA ALA A 77 9.91 8.19 -9.14
C ALA A 77 10.47 7.19 -10.20
N PHE A 78 11.80 7.04 -10.25
CA PHE A 78 12.48 6.07 -11.14
C PHE A 78 12.72 4.70 -10.50
N ILE A 79 12.65 4.64 -9.18
CA ILE A 79 12.88 3.44 -8.37
C ILE A 79 11.69 3.20 -7.44
N ARG A 80 11.54 1.97 -6.98
CA ARG A 80 10.54 1.56 -6.00
C ARG A 80 11.21 0.74 -4.90
N ALA A 81 10.77 0.96 -3.67
CA ALA A 81 11.13 0.14 -2.53
C ALA A 81 10.50 -1.26 -2.65
N ARG A 82 11.30 -2.29 -2.43
CA ARG A 82 10.89 -3.67 -2.23
C ARG A 82 11.36 -4.14 -0.86
N ARG A 83 10.44 -4.54 0.01
CA ARG A 83 10.78 -5.10 1.32
C ARG A 83 11.53 -6.42 1.16
N LEU A 84 12.67 -6.54 1.83
CA LEU A 84 13.41 -7.80 1.93
C LEU A 84 12.77 -8.69 3.01
N PRO A 85 12.68 -10.01 2.78
CA PRO A 85 12.24 -10.92 3.82
C PRO A 85 13.29 -10.98 4.93
N ASP A 86 12.90 -10.61 6.14
CA ASP A 86 13.76 -10.78 7.31
C ASP A 86 13.72 -12.24 7.77
N GLN A 87 14.75 -13.00 7.40
CA GLN A 87 14.85 -14.41 7.79
C GLN A 87 15.43 -14.61 9.20
N SER A 88 16.03 -13.58 9.80
CA SER A 88 16.87 -13.71 11.01
C SER A 88 16.59 -12.70 12.13
N GLY A 89 15.65 -11.77 11.93
CA GLY A 89 15.38 -10.67 12.86
C GLY A 89 16.44 -9.55 12.78
N ARG A 90 17.37 -9.60 11.82
CA ARG A 90 18.49 -8.66 11.69
C ARG A 90 18.26 -7.58 10.64
N LEU A 91 17.31 -7.80 9.74
CA LEU A 91 16.99 -6.93 8.61
C LEU A 91 15.54 -6.47 8.71
N VAL A 92 15.12 -6.10 9.92
CA VAL A 92 13.77 -5.64 10.21
C VAL A 92 13.48 -4.42 9.33
N ASP A 93 12.41 -4.51 8.55
CA ASP A 93 11.99 -3.46 7.61
C ASP A 93 13.01 -3.09 6.51
N ALA A 94 14.02 -3.94 6.25
CA ALA A 94 15.02 -3.66 5.23
C ALA A 94 14.41 -3.58 3.83
N VAL A 95 14.92 -2.65 3.04
CA VAL A 95 14.42 -2.34 1.69
C VAL A 95 15.53 -2.54 0.66
N GLU A 96 15.12 -3.06 -0.49
CA GLU A 96 15.89 -3.07 -1.71
C GLU A 96 15.24 -2.16 -2.75
N TRP A 97 16.07 -1.36 -3.44
CA TRP A 97 15.61 -0.42 -4.46
C TRP A 97 15.62 -1.06 -5.84
N VAL A 98 14.46 -1.08 -6.51
CA VAL A 98 14.28 -1.67 -7.84
C VAL A 98 13.97 -0.57 -8.86
N VAL A 99 14.62 -0.60 -10.03
CA VAL A 99 14.34 0.35 -11.11
C VAL A 99 12.97 0.06 -11.73
N LYS A 100 12.07 1.04 -11.75
CA LYS A 100 10.67 0.83 -12.20
C LYS A 100 10.56 0.39 -13.66
N LYS A 101 11.48 0.84 -14.53
CA LYS A 101 11.50 0.43 -15.95
C LYS A 101 11.75 -1.07 -16.14
N GLU A 102 12.39 -1.72 -15.17
CA GLU A 102 12.70 -3.16 -15.16
C GLU A 102 11.71 -3.95 -14.27
N ASP A 103 10.84 -3.25 -13.54
CA ASP A 103 9.88 -3.83 -12.61
C ASP A 103 8.60 -4.26 -13.33
N THR A 104 8.56 -5.50 -13.79
CA THR A 104 7.39 -6.05 -14.50
C THR A 104 6.17 -6.21 -13.58
N PRO A 105 4.92 -6.16 -14.10
CA PRO A 105 3.72 -6.44 -13.31
C PRO A 105 3.76 -7.79 -12.59
N ARG A 106 4.34 -8.81 -13.24
CA ARG A 106 4.54 -10.16 -12.66
C ARG A 106 5.51 -10.12 -11.47
N ALA A 107 6.59 -9.35 -11.57
CA ALA A 107 7.54 -9.17 -10.47
C ALA A 107 6.87 -8.48 -9.28
N ARG A 108 6.15 -7.38 -9.51
CA ARG A 108 5.36 -6.69 -8.47
C ARG A 108 4.36 -7.60 -7.77
N SER A 109 3.60 -8.39 -8.53
CA SER A 109 2.63 -9.34 -7.97
C SER A 109 3.30 -10.40 -7.08
N ARG A 110 4.47 -10.90 -7.51
CA ARG A 110 5.26 -11.86 -6.73
C ARG A 110 5.78 -11.23 -5.44
N ASP A 111 6.26 -9.99 -5.50
CA ASP A 111 6.76 -9.25 -4.34
C ASP A 111 5.63 -9.04 -3.32
N ALA A 112 4.46 -8.58 -3.76
CA ALA A 112 3.27 -8.42 -2.91
C ALA A 112 2.85 -9.74 -2.24
N ARG A 113 2.85 -10.86 -2.98
CA ARG A 113 2.55 -12.18 -2.40
C ARG A 113 3.57 -12.63 -1.37
N ARG A 114 4.86 -12.33 -1.58
CA ARG A 114 5.93 -12.63 -0.63
C ARG A 114 5.76 -11.83 0.65
N GLU A 115 5.48 -10.53 0.53
CA GLU A 115 5.22 -9.67 1.69
C GLU A 115 3.98 -10.12 2.46
N ALA A 116 2.87 -10.42 1.78
CA ALA A 116 1.66 -10.93 2.42
C ALA A 116 1.92 -12.21 3.24
N ARG A 117 2.75 -13.13 2.74
CA ARG A 117 3.16 -14.34 3.48
C ARG A 117 4.02 -14.02 4.70
N ALA A 118 4.94 -13.06 4.59
CA ALA A 118 5.74 -12.63 5.73
C ALA A 118 4.86 -12.03 6.82
N ARG A 119 3.92 -11.16 6.45
CA ARG A 119 2.94 -10.57 7.39
C ARG A 119 2.01 -11.61 8.01
N ALA A 120 1.57 -12.61 7.24
CA ALA A 120 0.77 -13.70 7.80
C ALA A 120 1.52 -14.46 8.90
N LYS A 121 2.83 -14.68 8.73
CA LYS A 121 3.66 -15.30 9.78
C LYS A 121 3.75 -14.43 11.04
N GLU A 122 3.90 -13.12 10.90
CA GLU A 122 3.87 -12.18 12.05
C GLU A 122 2.51 -12.25 12.78
N ILE A 123 1.42 -12.43 12.05
CA ILE A 123 0.06 -12.59 12.61
C ILE A 123 -0.07 -13.91 13.38
N ASP A 124 0.56 -14.99 12.91
CA ASP A 124 0.54 -16.29 13.59
C ASP A 124 1.23 -16.26 14.97
N GLU A 125 2.18 -15.34 15.16
CA GLU A 125 2.91 -15.11 16.42
C GLU A 125 2.11 -14.29 17.45
N LEU A 126 0.95 -13.73 17.07
CA LEU A 126 0.08 -12.98 17.98
C LEU A 126 -0.67 -13.91 18.94
N ASP A 127 -1.12 -13.33 20.06
CA ASP A 127 -2.07 -13.99 20.97
C ASP A 127 -3.31 -14.47 20.17
N PRO A 128 -3.83 -15.70 20.40
CA PRO A 128 -4.93 -16.25 19.63
C PRO A 128 -6.16 -15.35 19.55
N ASP A 129 -6.54 -14.69 20.65
CA ASP A 129 -7.73 -13.84 20.69
C ASP A 129 -7.52 -12.57 19.83
N VAL A 130 -6.29 -12.05 19.81
CA VAL A 130 -5.90 -10.89 18.99
C VAL A 130 -5.83 -11.28 17.52
N ARG A 131 -5.26 -12.45 17.21
CA ARG A 131 -5.17 -12.98 15.86
C ARG A 131 -6.56 -13.18 15.24
N ASP A 132 -7.47 -13.81 15.97
CA ASP A 132 -8.82 -14.10 15.46
C ASP A 132 -9.62 -12.80 15.23
N ALA A 133 -9.53 -11.85 16.17
CA ALA A 133 -10.11 -10.52 16.01
C ALA A 133 -9.54 -9.77 14.78
N LEU A 134 -8.24 -9.89 14.52
CA LEU A 134 -7.59 -9.29 13.36
C LEU A 134 -8.04 -9.95 12.05
N ILE A 135 -8.12 -11.28 12.01
CA ILE A 135 -8.61 -12.04 10.85
C ILE A 135 -10.04 -11.62 10.51
N ASP A 136 -10.92 -11.54 11.50
CA ASP A 136 -12.32 -11.11 11.30
C ASP A 136 -12.43 -9.66 10.87
N MET A 137 -11.52 -8.78 11.33
CA MET A 137 -11.45 -7.41 10.85
C MET A 137 -11.05 -7.35 9.38
N VAL A 138 -10.05 -8.14 8.96
CA VAL A 138 -9.58 -8.19 7.57
C VAL A 138 -10.65 -8.77 6.65
N LYS A 139 -11.32 -9.87 7.04
CA LYS A 139 -12.43 -10.47 6.29
C LYS A 139 -13.56 -9.46 6.05
N ARG A 140 -14.00 -8.75 7.10
CA ARG A 140 -15.06 -7.74 6.99
C ARG A 140 -14.67 -6.57 6.08
N LYS A 141 -13.40 -6.12 6.13
CA LYS A 141 -12.90 -5.09 5.21
C LYS A 141 -12.88 -5.60 3.77
N GLY A 142 -12.43 -6.83 3.55
CA GLY A 142 -12.43 -7.46 2.22
C GLY A 142 -13.83 -7.55 1.63
N GLN A 143 -14.82 -8.02 2.41
CA GLN A 143 -16.21 -8.09 1.99
C GLN A 143 -16.77 -6.72 1.59
N ARG A 144 -16.53 -5.67 2.39
CA ARG A 144 -16.97 -4.31 2.05
C ARG A 144 -16.37 -3.76 0.76
N VAL A 145 -15.12 -4.13 0.45
CA VAL A 145 -14.47 -3.71 -0.80
C VAL A 145 -15.06 -4.45 -1.98
N TYR A 146 -15.31 -5.76 -1.83
CA TYR A 146 -16.01 -6.57 -2.83
C TYR A 146 -17.42 -6.05 -3.11
N ASP A 147 -18.23 -5.85 -2.07
CA ASP A 147 -19.61 -5.35 -2.18
C ASP A 147 -19.67 -3.96 -2.83
N ARG A 148 -18.68 -3.09 -2.57
CA ARG A 148 -18.59 -1.77 -3.22
C ARG A 148 -18.20 -1.87 -4.70
N GLY A 149 -17.32 -2.82 -5.04
CA GLY A 149 -16.89 -3.04 -6.42
C GLY A 149 -17.89 -3.81 -7.27
N HIS A 150 -18.87 -4.47 -6.64
CA HIS A 150 -19.91 -5.28 -7.29
C HIS A 150 -21.32 -4.84 -6.89
N ALA A 151 -21.48 -3.61 -6.40
CA ALA A 151 -22.78 -3.01 -6.25
C ALA A 151 -23.39 -2.89 -7.66
N GLU A 152 -24.51 -3.58 -7.89
CA GLU A 152 -25.28 -3.45 -9.11
C GLU A 152 -25.60 -1.96 -9.30
N VAL A 153 -25.19 -1.40 -10.44
CA VAL A 153 -25.64 -0.08 -10.87
C VAL A 153 -27.16 -0.18 -11.01
N PRO A 154 -27.95 0.65 -10.30
CA PRO A 154 -29.40 0.67 -10.47
C PRO A 154 -29.74 0.78 -11.95
N ALA A 155 -30.76 0.06 -12.41
CA ALA A 155 -31.17 0.08 -13.83
C ALA A 155 -31.44 1.51 -14.35
N GLU A 156 -31.70 2.45 -13.45
CA GLU A 156 -31.96 3.87 -13.69
C GLU A 156 -30.70 4.68 -14.04
N ASP A 157 -29.50 4.19 -13.68
CA ASP A 157 -28.19 4.84 -13.90
C ASP A 157 -27.35 4.12 -14.99
N ARG A 158 -27.96 3.16 -15.72
CA ARG A 158 -27.33 2.54 -16.89
C ARG A 158 -27.41 3.50 -18.07
N ASP A 159 -26.30 4.15 -18.39
CA ASP A 159 -26.20 4.93 -19.62
C ASP A 159 -26.53 4.04 -20.83
N GLU A 160 -27.22 4.62 -21.82
CA GLU A 160 -27.79 3.99 -23.03
C GLU A 160 -26.83 3.01 -23.73
N TYR A 161 -25.52 3.22 -23.59
CA TYR A 161 -24.44 2.38 -24.11
C TYR A 161 -24.33 0.97 -23.48
N THR A 162 -24.91 0.73 -22.30
CA THR A 162 -24.86 -0.57 -21.60
C THR A 162 -26.08 -1.44 -21.86
N ALA A 163 -27.14 -0.90 -22.45
CA ALA A 163 -28.30 -1.69 -22.91
C ALA A 163 -27.97 -2.45 -24.20
N ASP A 164 -27.27 -1.81 -25.14
CA ASP A 164 -26.92 -2.41 -26.45
C ASP A 164 -25.98 -3.63 -26.37
N LEU A 165 -25.24 -3.81 -25.27
CA LEU A 165 -24.37 -4.98 -25.09
C LEU A 165 -25.12 -6.22 -24.60
N ALA A 166 -26.29 -6.06 -23.97
CA ALA A 166 -27.09 -7.20 -23.52
C ALA A 166 -27.89 -7.84 -24.67
N ASP A 167 -28.23 -7.06 -25.69
CA ASP A 167 -29.03 -7.51 -26.84
C ASP A 167 -28.20 -8.32 -27.87
N LEU A 168 -26.88 -8.39 -27.73
CA LEU A 168 -25.99 -9.15 -28.62
C LEU A 168 -25.71 -10.59 -28.16
N GLU A 169 -26.14 -10.99 -26.96
CA GLU A 169 -25.94 -12.36 -26.44
C GLU A 169 -27.10 -13.32 -26.78
N ASP A 170 -28.19 -12.84 -27.38
CA ASP A 170 -29.40 -13.60 -27.73
C ASP A 170 -29.52 -13.91 -29.24
N GLU A 171 -28.41 -14.13 -29.95
CA GLU A 171 -28.45 -14.78 -31.27
C GLU A 171 -28.57 -16.31 -31.07
N PRO A 172 -29.64 -16.96 -31.54
CA PRO A 172 -29.83 -18.39 -31.33
C PRO A 172 -28.79 -19.20 -32.10
N GLU A 173 -28.08 -20.08 -31.38
CA GLU A 173 -27.32 -21.19 -31.98
C GLU A 173 -28.29 -22.11 -32.74
N ASP A 174 -28.43 -21.91 -34.05
CA ASP A 174 -29.13 -22.86 -34.92
C ASP A 174 -28.35 -24.17 -34.97
N ARG A 175 -28.91 -25.18 -34.28
CA ARG A 175 -28.50 -26.58 -34.35
C ARG A 175 -29.20 -27.31 -35.49
N ASP A 176 -28.39 -28.16 -36.12
CA ASP A 176 -28.67 -29.46 -36.74
C ASP A 176 -29.30 -29.54 -38.15
N SER A 177 -28.51 -30.10 -39.09
CA SER A 177 -28.72 -31.43 -39.74
C SER A 177 -27.91 -31.47 -41.05
N ASP A 178 -26.82 -32.23 -41.13
CA ASP A 178 -26.72 -33.63 -41.59
C ASP A 178 -27.32 -33.88 -43.00
N ASP A 179 -26.46 -34.00 -44.03
CA ASP A 179 -26.57 -35.12 -44.98
C ASP A 179 -25.33 -35.28 -45.90
N THR A 180 -24.61 -36.37 -45.65
CA THR A 180 -24.09 -37.40 -46.57
C THR A 180 -23.36 -37.09 -47.91
N LYS A 181 -22.09 -37.58 -47.94
CA LYS A 181 -21.38 -38.40 -48.98
C LYS A 181 -21.22 -37.91 -50.43
N GLU A 182 -19.96 -37.88 -50.89
CA GLU A 182 -19.38 -38.75 -51.96
C GLU A 182 -17.95 -38.26 -52.25
N ASP A 183 -16.95 -38.99 -51.76
CA ASP A 183 -16.12 -39.95 -52.51
C ASP A 183 -15.12 -39.30 -53.50
N THR A 184 -13.85 -39.50 -53.14
CA THR A 184 -12.60 -39.28 -53.87
C THR A 184 -12.58 -40.03 -55.23
N PRO A 185 -11.71 -39.67 -56.20
CA PRO A 185 -10.26 -39.91 -56.09
C PRO A 185 -9.35 -38.70 -56.38
#